data_AF-A0A7C1GIZ0-F1
#
_entry.id   AF-A0A7C1GIZ0-F1
#
_cell.length_a   1.000
_cell.length_b   1.000
_cell.length_c   1.000
_cell.angle_alpha   90.00
_cell.angle_beta   90.00
_cell.angle_gamma   90.00
#
_symmetry.space_group_name_H-M   'P 1'
#
loop_
_entity.id
_entity.type
_entity.pdbx_description
1 polymer ?
#
loop_
_entity_poly.entity_id
_entity_poly.type
_entity_poly.pdbx_seq_one_letter_code
_entity_poly.pdbx_strand_id
1 'polypeptide(L)'
;MLGAADYITKPVDEERLFDSIQRVMNEGQRNNRCRVMIIDRDRESCREIAEAMKGRNFEVIQSCCDTEDIRKGLEATPDIILVDMGLVEDGYVNEICREDSIRDLMIKSKILYIVKGSEGR
;
A
#
# COMPACT_ATOMS: atom_id res chain seq x y z
N MET A 1 14.71 6.48 -6.27
CA MET A 1 13.26 6.59 -6.58
C MET A 1 12.65 5.24 -6.28
N LEU A 2 11.77 5.16 -5.29
CA LEU A 2 10.92 3.97 -5.14
C LEU A 2 10.00 3.97 -6.37
N GLY A 3 10.28 3.11 -7.34
CA GLY A 3 9.49 3.06 -8.58
C GLY A 3 8.14 2.42 -8.27
N ALA A 4 7.09 3.22 -8.15
CA ALA A 4 5.74 2.67 -8.01
C ALA A 4 5.33 1.94 -9.29
N ALA A 5 4.63 0.83 -9.09
CA ALA A 5 4.11 0.01 -10.17
C ALA A 5 2.79 0.54 -10.73
N ASP A 6 1.98 1.22 -9.89
CA ASP A 6 0.74 1.90 -10.29
C ASP A 6 0.36 2.97 -9.24
N TYR A 7 -0.73 3.70 -9.47
CA TYR A 7 -1.30 4.66 -8.53
C TYR A 7 -2.84 4.59 -8.48
N ILE A 8 -3.41 4.91 -7.33
CA ILE A 8 -4.85 4.88 -7.03
C ILE A 8 -5.26 6.24 -6.49
N THR A 9 -6.33 6.83 -7.03
CA THR A 9 -6.86 8.12 -6.57
C THR A 9 -7.87 7.94 -5.44
N LYS A 10 -7.84 8.83 -4.43
CA LYS A 10 -8.92 8.98 -3.45
C LYS A 10 -10.10 9.80 -4.04
N PRO A 11 -11.37 9.54 -3.69
CA PRO A 11 -11.83 8.40 -2.88
C PRO A 11 -11.56 7.08 -3.62
N VAL A 12 -11.22 6.04 -2.87
CA VAL A 12 -10.76 4.79 -3.47
C VAL A 12 -11.95 4.04 -4.07
N ASP A 13 -11.87 3.83 -5.38
CA ASP A 13 -12.81 2.98 -6.12
C ASP A 13 -12.37 1.51 -6.03
N GLU A 14 -13.28 0.65 -5.58
CA GLU A 14 -13.00 -0.78 -5.33
C GLU A 14 -12.55 -1.52 -6.60
N GLU A 15 -13.21 -1.28 -7.74
CA GLU A 15 -12.86 -1.94 -8.99
C GLU A 15 -11.48 -1.50 -9.49
N ARG A 16 -11.20 -0.19 -9.45
CA ARG A 16 -9.88 0.34 -9.83
C ARG A 16 -8.76 -0.14 -8.91
N LEU A 17 -9.02 -0.21 -7.60
CA LEU A 17 -8.08 -0.77 -6.63
C LEU A 17 -7.74 -2.22 -6.99
N PHE A 18 -8.77 -3.02 -7.23
CA PHE A 18 -8.61 -4.42 -7.59
C PHE A 18 -7.85 -4.59 -8.91
N ASP A 19 -8.21 -3.84 -9.94
CA ASP A 19 -7.55 -3.88 -11.24
C ASP A 19 -6.07 -3.51 -11.15
N SER A 20 -5.75 -2.46 -10.40
CA SER A 20 -4.37 -2.02 -10.18
C SER A 20 -3.57 -3.11 -9.48
N ILE A 21 -4.13 -3.73 -8.45
CA ILE A 21 -3.54 -4.86 -7.73
C ILE A 21 -3.32 -6.07 -8.67
N GLN A 22 -4.31 -6.44 -9.49
CA GLN A 22 -4.20 -7.55 -10.45
C GLN A 22 -3.13 -7.32 -11.53
N ARG A 23 -2.94 -6.07 -11.97
CA ARG A 23 -1.90 -5.70 -12.95
C ARG A 23 -0.49 -5.89 -12.41
N VAL A 24 -0.27 -5.57 -11.13
CA VAL A 24 1.07 -5.64 -10.53
C VAL A 24 1.42 -7.03 -9.99
N MET A 25 0.40 -7.85 -9.73
CA MET A 25 0.58 -9.26 -9.35
C MET A 25 1.02 -10.11 -10.55
N ASN A 26 1.99 -10.99 -10.31
CA ASN A 26 2.39 -12.01 -11.28
C ASN A 26 1.30 -13.08 -11.43
N GLU A 27 1.27 -13.78 -12.57
CA GLU A 27 0.25 -14.80 -12.87
C GLU A 27 0.10 -15.88 -11.78
N GLY A 28 1.19 -16.29 -11.13
CA GLY A 28 1.18 -17.24 -10.02
C GLY A 28 0.62 -16.70 -8.69
N GLN A 29 0.57 -15.38 -8.50
CA GLN A 29 0.03 -14.73 -7.30
C GLN A 29 -1.46 -14.43 -7.41
N ARG A 30 -2.01 -14.33 -8.63
CA ARG A 30 -3.43 -13.97 -8.87
C ARG A 30 -4.43 -14.96 -8.28
N ASN A 31 -4.04 -16.22 -8.10
CA ASN A 31 -4.89 -17.29 -7.56
C ASN A 31 -4.59 -17.62 -6.09
N ASN A 32 -3.62 -16.96 -5.46
CA ASN A 32 -3.24 -17.18 -4.06
C ASN A 32 -3.78 -16.06 -3.15
N ARG A 33 -3.71 -16.30 -1.84
CA ARG A 33 -3.99 -15.26 -0.83
C ARG A 33 -2.91 -14.18 -0.93
N CYS A 34 -3.29 -12.98 -1.37
CA CYS A 34 -2.39 -11.84 -1.52
C CYS A 34 -2.44 -10.97 -0.26
N ARG A 35 -1.26 -10.67 0.32
CA ARG A 35 -1.13 -9.82 1.50
C ARG A 35 -0.85 -8.39 1.08
N VAL A 36 -1.75 -7.48 1.45
CA VAL A 36 -1.65 -6.06 1.12
C VAL A 36 -1.46 -5.25 2.39
N MET A 37 -0.42 -4.42 2.41
CA MET A 37 -0.17 -3.47 3.48
C MET A 37 -0.60 -2.07 3.05
N ILE A 38 -1.26 -1.33 3.94
CA ILE A 38 -1.69 0.05 3.72
C ILE A 38 -0.88 0.95 4.66
N ILE A 39 -0.26 1.99 4.12
CA ILE A 39 0.48 3.02 4.86
C ILE A 39 -0.13 4.37 4.53
N ASP A 40 -0.96 4.89 5.43
CA ASP A 40 -1.69 6.15 5.26
C ASP A 40 -1.87 6.83 6.63
N ARG A 41 -1.77 8.17 6.70
CA ARG A 41 -2.04 8.91 7.95
C ARG A 41 -3.52 8.91 8.29
N ASP A 42 -4.37 8.76 7.28
CA ASP A 42 -5.81 8.81 7.43
C ASP A 42 -6.38 7.42 7.75
N ARG A 43 -6.89 7.30 8.98
CA ARG A 43 -7.54 6.08 9.49
C ARG A 43 -8.82 5.76 8.72
N GLU A 44 -9.53 6.77 8.22
CA GLU A 44 -10.76 6.56 7.46
C GLU A 44 -10.42 5.96 6.10
N SER A 45 -9.46 6.55 5.37
CA SER A 45 -8.87 5.97 4.16
C SER A 45 -8.39 4.53 4.35
N CYS A 46 -7.65 4.23 5.42
CA CYS A 46 -7.23 2.85 5.74
C CYS A 46 -8.41 1.89 5.85
N ARG A 47 -9.50 2.32 6.50
CA ARG A 47 -10.71 1.51 6.67
C ARG A 47 -11.44 1.32 5.34
N GLU A 48 -11.64 2.38 4.57
CA GLU A 48 -12.30 2.31 3.26
C GLU A 48 -11.60 1.35 2.32
N ILE A 49 -10.27 1.45 2.23
CA ILE A 49 -9.45 0.54 1.40
C ILE A 49 -9.56 -0.90 1.92
N ALA A 50 -9.51 -1.09 3.24
CA ALA A 50 -9.64 -2.42 3.83
C ALA A 50 -11.03 -3.03 3.57
N GLU A 51 -12.11 -2.23 3.65
CA GLU A 51 -13.47 -2.67 3.31
C GLU A 51 -13.59 -3.01 1.83
N ALA A 52 -13.03 -2.20 0.92
CA ALA A 52 -13.01 -2.47 -0.52
C ALA A 52 -12.28 -3.79 -0.87
N MET A 53 -11.35 -4.24 -0.02
CA MET A 53 -10.65 -5.51 -0.20
C MET A 53 -11.35 -6.70 0.49
N LYS A 54 -12.37 -6.48 1.33
CA LYS A 54 -13.08 -7.57 1.98
C LYS A 54 -13.77 -8.47 0.96
N GLY A 55 -13.78 -9.77 1.25
CA GLY A 55 -14.43 -10.77 0.40
C GLY A 55 -13.63 -11.17 -0.84
N ARG A 56 -12.50 -10.51 -1.14
CA ARG A 56 -11.67 -10.77 -2.33
C ARG A 56 -10.34 -11.48 -2.01
N ASN A 57 -10.36 -12.55 -1.21
CA ASN A 57 -9.18 -13.38 -0.86
C ASN A 57 -7.87 -12.63 -0.48
N PHE A 58 -7.96 -11.36 -0.08
CA PHE A 58 -6.85 -10.54 0.38
C PHE A 58 -6.70 -10.62 1.90
N GLU A 59 -5.46 -10.48 2.34
CA GLU A 59 -5.13 -10.22 3.74
C GLU A 59 -4.63 -8.79 3.86
N VAL A 60 -5.36 -7.96 4.61
CA VAL A 60 -5.05 -6.53 4.73
C VAL A 60 -4.37 -6.25 6.06
N ILE A 61 -3.22 -5.58 5.98
CA ILE A 61 -2.47 -5.03 7.13
C ILE A 61 -2.55 -3.52 7.06
N GLN A 62 -3.07 -2.88 8.10
CA GLN A 62 -3.17 -1.42 8.16
C GLN A 62 -2.07 -0.86 9.05
N SER A 63 -1.40 0.21 8.59
CA SER A 63 -0.48 0.99 9.39
C SER A 63 -0.77 2.48 9.23
N CYS A 64 -1.17 3.12 10.33
CA CYS A 64 -1.57 4.53 10.36
C CYS A 64 -0.41 5.47 10.74
N CYS A 65 0.74 5.35 10.06
CA CYS A 65 1.96 6.12 10.34
C CYS A 65 2.61 5.90 11.70
N ASP A 66 2.55 4.67 12.20
CA ASP A 66 3.38 4.24 13.31
C ASP A 66 4.55 3.39 12.76
N THR A 67 5.79 3.80 13.03
CA THR A 67 6.98 3.13 12.49
C THR A 67 7.07 1.67 12.93
N GLU A 68 6.61 1.35 14.14
CA GLU A 68 6.62 -0.01 14.67
C GLU A 68 5.54 -0.89 14.00
N ASP A 69 4.37 -0.32 13.70
CA ASP A 69 3.33 -0.98 12.89
C ASP A 69 3.82 -1.17 11.45
N ILE A 70 4.54 -0.19 10.88
CA ILE A 70 5.14 -0.32 9.55
C ILE A 70 6.12 -1.50 9.55
N ARG A 71 7.02 -1.55 10.54
CA ARG A 71 8.01 -2.62 10.69
C ARG A 71 7.34 -3.98 10.79
N LYS A 72 6.37 -4.15 11.70
CA LYS A 72 5.62 -5.41 11.86
C LYS A 72 4.87 -5.81 10.58
N GLY A 73 4.27 -4.85 9.90
CA GLY A 73 3.56 -5.09 8.65
C GLY A 73 4.50 -5.56 7.54
N LEU A 74 5.69 -4.97 7.45
CA LEU A 74 6.73 -5.38 6.50
C LEU A 74 7.33 -6.75 6.84
N GLU A 75 7.50 -7.08 8.13
CA GLU A 75 7.94 -8.40 8.59
C GLU A 75 6.97 -9.52 8.21
N ALA A 76 5.69 -9.19 8.04
CA ALA A 76 4.72 -10.08 7.45
C ALA A 76 4.88 -10.23 5.93
N THR A 77 5.98 -9.77 5.31
CA THR A 77 6.29 -9.96 3.88
C THR A 77 5.10 -9.70 2.95
N PRO A 78 4.55 -8.48 2.92
CA PRO A 78 3.40 -8.16 2.08
C PRO A 78 3.79 -8.27 0.60
N ASP A 79 2.88 -8.78 -0.23
CA ASP A 79 3.06 -8.80 -1.67
C ASP A 79 2.97 -7.39 -2.27
N ILE A 80 2.07 -6.58 -1.70
CA ILE A 80 1.76 -5.22 -2.15
C ILE A 80 1.78 -4.25 -0.97
N ILE A 81 2.36 -3.08 -1.17
CA ILE A 81 2.31 -1.96 -0.24
C ILE A 81 1.61 -0.79 -0.94
N LEU A 82 0.50 -0.34 -0.38
CA LEU A 82 -0.19 0.88 -0.74
C LEU A 82 0.33 2.00 0.16
N VAL A 83 0.91 3.05 -0.43
CA VAL A 83 1.52 4.16 0.32
C VAL A 83 0.88 5.48 -0.08
N ASP A 84 0.37 6.23 0.89
CA ASP A 84 -0.13 7.59 0.65
C ASP A 84 0.99 8.48 0.08
N MET A 85 0.72 9.14 -1.04
CA MET A 85 1.69 9.96 -1.75
C MET A 85 2.16 11.15 -0.91
N GLY A 86 1.30 11.72 -0.05
CA GLY A 86 1.69 12.78 0.86
C GLY A 86 2.77 12.34 1.85
N LEU A 87 2.81 11.06 2.24
CA LEU A 87 3.91 10.50 3.05
C LEU A 87 5.23 10.42 2.30
N VAL A 88 5.15 10.16 1.00
CA VAL A 88 6.32 10.11 0.13
C VAL A 88 6.86 11.51 -0.10
N GLU A 89 5.97 12.47 -0.39
CA GLU A 89 6.30 13.88 -0.63
C GLU A 89 6.90 14.55 0.61
N ASP A 90 6.36 14.26 1.79
CA ASP A 90 6.89 14.75 3.06
C ASP A 90 8.23 14.09 3.45
N GLY A 91 8.69 13.09 2.70
CA GLY A 91 9.93 12.37 2.98
C GLY A 91 9.85 11.37 4.14
N TYR A 92 8.68 11.18 4.74
CA TYR A 92 8.47 10.26 5.87
C TYR A 92 8.87 8.82 5.52
N VAL A 93 8.48 8.35 4.34
CA VAL A 93 8.86 7.01 3.85
C VAL A 93 10.37 6.89 3.66
N ASN A 94 11.04 7.96 3.18
CA ASN A 94 12.48 7.97 2.99
C ASN A 94 13.23 7.94 4.33
N GLU A 95 12.71 8.62 5.35
CA GLU A 95 13.27 8.60 6.70
C GLU A 95 13.23 7.18 7.30
N ILE A 96 12.08 6.51 7.19
CA ILE A 96 11.91 5.12 7.68
C ILE A 96 12.77 4.14 6.87
N CYS A 97 12.89 4.33 5.55
CA CYS A 97 13.74 3.50 4.69
C CYS A 97 15.25 3.64 4.96
N ARG A 98 15.70 4.52 5.87
CA ARG A 98 17.12 4.60 6.26
C ARG A 98 17.59 3.35 6.98
N GLU A 99 16.67 2.61 7.58
CA GLU A 99 16.96 1.29 8.17
C GLU A 99 17.10 0.25 7.06
N ASP A 100 18.27 -0.39 6.97
CA ASP A 100 18.55 -1.38 5.91
C ASP A 100 17.54 -2.54 5.91
N SER A 101 17.08 -2.97 7.09
CA SER A 101 16.07 -4.03 7.23
C SER A 101 14.73 -3.64 6.60
N ILE A 102 14.27 -2.40 6.82
CA ILE A 102 13.02 -1.89 6.24
C ILE A 102 13.17 -1.76 4.72
N ARG A 103 14.31 -1.23 4.27
CA ARG A 103 14.59 -1.07 2.84
C ARG A 103 14.56 -2.41 2.11
N ASP A 104 15.19 -3.45 2.67
CA ASP A 104 15.20 -4.80 2.08
C ASP A 104 13.78 -5.39 2.00
N LEU A 105 12.95 -5.17 3.03
CA LEU A 105 11.55 -5.62 3.03
C LEU A 105 10.73 -4.90 1.96
N MET A 106 10.86 -3.57 1.82
CA MET A 106 10.12 -2.82 0.78
C MET A 106 10.52 -3.20 -0.65
N ILE A 107 11.79 -3.56 -0.89
CA ILE A 107 12.27 -3.97 -2.23
C ILE A 107 11.60 -5.27 -2.71
N LYS A 108 11.18 -6.13 -1.78
CA LYS A 108 10.53 -7.41 -2.11
C LYS A 108 9.05 -7.26 -2.48
N SER A 109 8.43 -6.16 -2.08
CA SER A 109 7.01 -5.88 -2.33
C SER A 109 6.80 -5.04 -3.58
N LYS A 110 5.61 -5.12 -4.17
CA LYS A 110 5.15 -4.17 -5.19
C LYS A 110 4.57 -2.93 -4.52
N ILE A 111 5.00 -1.74 -4.93
CA ILE A 111 4.54 -0.47 -4.34
C ILE A 111 3.52 0.19 -5.26
N LEU A 112 2.38 0.59 -4.70
CA LEU A 112 1.39 1.43 -5.37
C LEU A 112 1.20 2.70 -4.55
N TYR A 113 1.02 3.82 -5.21
CA TYR A 113 0.76 5.09 -4.53
C TYR A 113 -0.72 5.39 -4.42
N ILE A 114 -1.16 5.84 -3.26
CA ILE A 114 -2.48 6.40 -3.06
C ILE A 114 -2.34 7.92 -3.18
N VAL A 115 -2.92 8.50 -4.23
CA VAL A 115 -2.86 9.94 -4.49
C VAL A 115 -4.17 10.60 -4.07
N LYS A 116 -4.11 11.80 -3.48
CA LYS A 116 -5.32 12.59 -3.26
C LYS A 116 -5.95 12.94 -4.60
N GLY A 117 -7.25 12.67 -4.74
CA GLY A 117 -8.02 13.19 -5.87
C GLY A 117 -7.96 14.72 -5.86
N SER A 118 -7.92 15.32 -7.05
CA SER A 118 -8.11 16.76 -7.17
C SER A 118 -9.47 17.10 -6.58
N GLU A 119 -9.51 17.91 -5.51
CA GLU A 119 -10.75 18.62 -5.21
C GLU A 119 -11.11 19.39 -6.47
N GLY A 120 -12.25 19.05 -7.08
CA GLY A 120 -12.75 19.76 -8.24
C GLY A 120 -12.74 21.25 -7.95
N ARG A 121 -12.03 22.01 -8.79
CA ARG A 121 -12.16 23.46 -8.82
C ARG A 121 -13.58 23.86 -9.22
#